data_AF-A0A7L4CSI6-F1
#
_entry.id   AF-A0A7L4CSI6-F1
#
_cell.length_a   1.000
_cell.length_b   1.000
_cell.length_c   1.000
_cell.angle_alpha   90.00
_cell.angle_beta   90.00
_cell.angle_gamma   90.00
#
_symmetry.space_group_name_H-M   'P 1'
#
loop_
_entity.id
_entity.type
_entity.pdbx_description
1 polymer ?
#
loop_
_entity_poly.entity_id
_entity_poly.type
_entity_poly.pdbx_seq_one_letter_code
_entity_poly.pdbx_strand_id
1 'polypeptide(L)'
;TTCLLCLNPVEDTTFYSTMTCPACEHAWFHRDCIQGYALRAGMSCFRCPLCQDENLFLFEMLYLGIQIPTRRPLRESSEAYAGLSERHSRCDASEQLCPGGGDQAEEE
;
A
#
# COMPACT_ATOMS: atom_id res chain seq x y z
N THR A 1 -12.02 -14.66 -6.93
CA THR A 1 -11.13 -13.48 -6.89
C THR A 1 -10.41 -13.42 -5.54
N THR A 2 -9.24 -12.78 -5.42
CA THR A 2 -8.45 -12.74 -4.16
C THR A 2 -8.39 -11.33 -3.59
N CYS A 3 -8.44 -11.21 -2.26
CA CYS A 3 -8.25 -9.93 -1.58
C CYS A 3 -6.78 -9.50 -1.67
N LEU A 4 -6.51 -8.29 -2.17
CA LEU A 4 -5.13 -7.80 -2.29
C LEU A 4 -4.46 -7.45 -0.94
N LEU A 5 -5.22 -7.40 0.16
CA LEU A 5 -4.71 -7.01 1.48
C LEU A 5 -4.38 -8.22 2.38
N CYS A 6 -5.18 -9.29 2.32
CA CYS A 6 -4.97 -10.49 3.13
C CYS A 6 -4.60 -11.73 2.31
N LEU A 7 -4.65 -11.62 0.97
CA LEU A 7 -4.33 -12.68 0.00
C LEU A 7 -5.24 -13.92 0.06
N ASN A 8 -6.33 -13.87 0.83
CA ASN A 8 -7.35 -14.91 0.87
C ASN A 8 -8.43 -14.67 -0.21
N PRO A 9 -9.15 -15.72 -0.64
CA PRO A 9 -10.28 -15.56 -1.54
C PRO A 9 -11.36 -14.65 -0.95
N VAL A 10 -11.94 -13.79 -1.78
CA VAL A 10 -13.18 -13.07 -1.45
C VAL A 10 -14.38 -13.94 -1.80
N GLU A 11 -15.40 -13.93 -0.95
CA GLU A 11 -16.63 -14.68 -1.21
C GLU A 11 -17.39 -14.04 -2.39
N ASP A 12 -17.84 -14.89 -3.32
CA ASP A 12 -18.57 -14.45 -4.51
C ASP A 12 -20.02 -14.03 -4.19
N THR A 13 -20.51 -14.29 -2.97
CA THR A 13 -21.94 -14.34 -2.65
C THR A 13 -22.51 -13.13 -1.94
N THR A 14 -21.70 -12.16 -1.46
CA THR A 14 -22.27 -10.91 -0.93
C THR A 14 -21.52 -9.65 -1.36
N PHE A 15 -22.27 -8.73 -2.00
CA PHE A 15 -21.76 -7.40 -2.40
C PHE A 15 -21.40 -6.51 -1.20
N TYR A 16 -21.86 -6.83 0.00
CA TYR A 16 -21.52 -6.06 1.20
C TYR A 16 -20.16 -6.45 1.80
N SER A 17 -19.81 -7.74 1.79
CA SER A 17 -18.52 -8.22 2.30
C SER A 17 -17.36 -7.98 1.34
N THR A 18 -17.65 -7.81 0.05
CA THR A 18 -16.67 -7.74 -1.03
C THR A 18 -16.69 -6.37 -1.68
N MET A 19 -15.52 -5.74 -1.77
CA MET A 19 -15.31 -4.39 -2.27
C MET A 19 -14.38 -4.43 -3.47
N THR A 20 -14.62 -3.58 -4.47
CA THR A 20 -13.77 -3.46 -5.66
C THR A 20 -13.32 -2.02 -5.84
N CYS A 21 -12.10 -1.80 -6.34
CA CYS A 21 -11.65 -0.47 -6.72
C CYS A 21 -12.45 0.02 -7.94
N PRO A 22 -13.16 1.16 -7.85
CA PRO A 22 -13.95 1.72 -8.95
C PRO A 22 -13.09 2.31 -10.08
N ALA A 23 -11.83 2.65 -9.81
CA ALA A 23 -10.94 3.24 -10.81
C ALA A 23 -10.36 2.19 -11.77
N CYS A 24 -10.02 1.00 -11.24
CA CYS A 24 -9.39 -0.03 -12.05
C CYS A 24 -10.23 -1.30 -12.20
N GLU A 25 -11.25 -1.54 -11.39
CA GLU A 25 -12.12 -2.73 -11.42
C GLU A 25 -11.41 -4.09 -11.21
N HIS A 26 -10.08 -4.08 -11.06
CA HIS A 26 -9.25 -5.28 -10.92
C HIS A 26 -8.80 -5.54 -9.48
N ALA A 27 -8.98 -4.58 -8.58
CA ALA A 27 -8.57 -4.70 -7.19
C ALA A 27 -9.75 -5.07 -6.28
N TRP A 28 -9.67 -6.23 -5.64
CA TRP A 28 -10.73 -6.79 -4.81
C TRP A 28 -10.30 -6.84 -3.33
N PHE A 29 -11.24 -6.61 -2.42
CA PHE A 29 -10.98 -6.54 -0.98
C PHE A 29 -12.14 -7.11 -0.17
N HIS A 30 -11.82 -7.78 0.96
CA HIS A 30 -12.82 -7.91 2.01
C HIS A 30 -13.08 -6.54 2.63
N ARG A 31 -14.34 -6.26 3.00
CA ARG A 31 -14.74 -5.02 3.66
C ARG A 31 -13.91 -4.75 4.92
N ASP A 32 -13.70 -5.76 5.74
CA ASP A 32 -12.91 -5.62 6.98
C ASP A 32 -11.44 -5.32 6.69
N CYS A 33 -10.89 -5.92 5.63
CA CYS A 33 -9.52 -5.66 5.21
C CYS A 33 -9.34 -4.22 4.75
N ILE A 34 -10.25 -3.71 3.91
CA ILE A 34 -10.17 -2.32 3.43
C ILE A 34 -10.43 -1.33 4.56
N GLN A 35 -11.33 -1.64 5.50
CA GLN A 35 -11.57 -0.83 6.69
C GLN A 35 -10.31 -0.74 7.57
N GLY A 36 -9.62 -1.86 7.79
CA GLY A 36 -8.34 -1.86 8.51
C GLY A 36 -7.25 -1.08 7.79
N TYR A 37 -7.18 -1.18 6.45
CA TYR A 37 -6.24 -0.40 5.63
C TYR A 37 -6.52 1.10 5.74
N ALA A 38 -7.79 1.52 5.62
CA ALA A 38 -8.23 2.90 5.77
C ALA A 38 -7.82 3.50 7.12
N LEU A 39 -8.06 2.78 8.23
CA LEU A 39 -7.72 3.24 9.58
C LEU A 39 -6.21 3.47 9.77
N ARG A 40 -5.37 2.68 9.10
CA ARG A 40 -3.90 2.80 9.16
C ARG A 40 -3.35 3.86 8.22
N ALA A 41 -3.88 3.91 7.00
CA ALA A 41 -3.42 4.82 5.96
C ALA A 41 -3.84 6.27 6.23
N GLY A 42 -5.05 6.48 6.75
CA GLY A 42 -5.64 7.82 6.90
C GLY A 42 -5.87 8.49 5.55
N MET A 43 -6.48 9.68 5.59
CA MET A 43 -7.00 10.33 4.38
C MET A 43 -5.91 10.71 3.37
N SER A 44 -4.70 11.03 3.82
CA SER A 44 -3.59 11.46 2.96
C SER A 44 -2.85 10.31 2.26
N CYS A 45 -3.03 9.06 2.69
CA CYS A 45 -2.30 7.93 2.13
C CYS A 45 -3.21 6.79 1.66
N PHE A 46 -4.53 6.98 1.72
CA PHE A 46 -5.50 5.99 1.29
C PHE A 46 -5.69 6.03 -0.23
N ARG A 47 -5.04 5.09 -0.91
CA ARG A 47 -5.05 4.93 -2.37
C ARG A 47 -5.21 3.46 -2.74
N CYS A 48 -5.65 3.17 -3.95
CA CYS A 48 -5.75 1.79 -4.42
C CYS A 48 -4.36 1.14 -4.45
N PRO A 49 -4.14 -0.02 -3.79
CA PRO A 49 -2.85 -0.71 -3.82
C PRO A 49 -2.42 -1.19 -5.22
N LEU A 50 -3.36 -1.32 -6.17
CA LEU A 50 -3.09 -1.80 -7.52
C LEU A 50 -2.82 -0.68 -8.53
N CYS A 51 -3.75 0.26 -8.68
CA CYS A 51 -3.66 1.33 -9.68
C CYS A 51 -3.19 2.68 -9.12
N GLN A 52 -3.00 2.77 -7.80
CA GLN A 52 -2.59 3.99 -7.09
C GLN A 52 -3.52 5.19 -7.21
N ASP A 53 -4.72 5.02 -7.78
CA ASP A 53 -5.74 6.07 -7.75
C ASP A 53 -6.09 6.44 -6.30
N GLU A 54 -6.08 7.73 -6.03
CA GLU A 54 -6.36 8.31 -4.72
C GLU A 54 -7.77 8.91 -4.70
N ASN A 55 -8.09 9.78 -5.65
CA ASN A 55 -9.33 10.56 -5.62
C ASN A 55 -10.58 9.68 -5.71
N LEU A 56 -10.75 8.95 -6.82
CA LEU A 56 -11.96 8.17 -7.05
C LEU A 56 -12.06 7.03 -6.02
N PHE A 57 -10.94 6.40 -5.71
CA PHE A 57 -10.86 5.37 -4.67
C PHE A 57 -11.30 5.89 -3.30
N LEU A 58 -10.78 7.04 -2.86
CA LEU A 58 -11.10 7.61 -1.55
C LEU A 58 -12.58 8.01 -1.47
N PHE A 59 -13.10 8.71 -2.47
CA PHE A 59 -14.50 9.15 -2.48
C PHE A 59 -15.48 7.98 -2.46
N GLU A 60 -15.24 6.97 -3.28
CA GLU A 60 -16.13 5.82 -3.36
C GLU A 60 -16.05 4.94 -2.12
N MET A 61 -14.86 4.73 -1.55
CA MET A 61 -14.76 3.99 -0.30
C MET A 61 -15.48 4.71 0.85
N LEU A 62 -15.42 6.05 0.93
CA LEU A 62 -16.22 6.83 1.88
C LEU A 62 -17.73 6.65 1.63
N TYR A 63 -18.16 6.76 0.37
CA TYR A 63 -19.57 6.61 -0.02
C TYR A 63 -20.12 5.22 0.35
N LEU A 64 -19.31 4.19 0.17
CA LEU A 64 -19.62 2.80 0.55
C LEU A 64 -19.45 2.53 2.06
N GLY A 65 -19.22 3.56 2.86
CA GLY A 65 -19.21 3.51 4.33
C GLY A 65 -17.93 2.99 4.95
N ILE A 66 -16.79 3.06 4.24
CA ILE A 66 -15.47 2.83 4.84
C ILE A 66 -15.05 4.07 5.62
N GLN A 67 -14.75 3.90 6.89
CA GLN A 67 -14.31 5.01 7.74
C GLN A 67 -12.83 5.30 7.52
N ILE A 68 -12.50 6.52 7.10
CA ILE A 68 -11.14 6.98 6.88
C ILE A 68 -10.85 8.16 7.82
N PRO A 69 -9.91 8.02 8.79
CA PRO A 69 -9.59 9.10 9.71
C PRO A 69 -8.82 10.22 9.00
N THR A 70 -9.10 11.46 9.38
CA THR A 70 -8.37 12.66 8.93
C THR A 70 -7.00 12.85 9.61
N ARG A 71 -6.65 11.97 10.55
CA ARG A 71 -5.40 12.04 11.31
C ARG A 71 -4.22 11.60 10.44
N ARG A 72 -3.02 12.14 10.72
CA ARG A 72 -1.78 11.71 10.06
C ARG A 72 -1.66 10.17 10.14
N PRO A 73 -1.18 9.50 9.06
CA PRO A 73 -1.03 8.05 9.05
C PRO A 73 -0.23 7.62 10.28
N LEU A 74 -0.66 6.58 10.99
CA LEU A 74 0.07 6.06 12.16
C LEU A 74 1.51 5.67 11.81
N ARG A 75 1.77 5.39 10.52
CA ARG A 75 3.08 5.09 9.95
C ARG A 75 4.13 6.19 10.19
N GLU A 76 3.73 7.44 10.40
CA GLU A 76 4.66 8.56 10.63
C GLU A 76 4.98 8.78 12.13
N SER A 77 4.36 8.04 13.04
CA SER A 77 4.51 8.20 14.50
C SER A 77 5.12 6.98 15.17
N SER A 78 5.90 6.17 14.45
CA SER A 78 6.64 5.08 15.05
C SER A 78 8.14 5.30 14.84
N GLU A 79 8.85 5.48 15.96
CA GLU A 79 10.31 5.43 16.07
C GLU A 79 10.92 4.15 15.46
N ALA A 80 10.09 3.19 15.04
CA ALA A 80 10.46 1.97 14.32
C ALA A 80 10.94 2.19 12.87
N TYR A 81 10.72 3.35 12.24
CA TYR A 81 11.21 3.64 10.88
C TYR A 81 12.46 4.54 10.86
N ALA A 82 13.02 4.92 12.02
CA ALA A 82 14.21 5.77 12.06
C ALA A 82 15.43 5.15 11.35
N GLY A 83 15.48 3.81 11.20
CA GLY A 83 16.54 3.09 10.49
C GLY A 83 16.25 2.73 9.03
N LEU A 84 15.03 2.99 8.50
CA LEU A 84 14.65 2.61 7.13
C LEU A 84 14.88 3.75 6.11
N SER A 85 15.49 4.86 6.56
CA SER A 85 16.06 5.89 5.69
C SER A 85 17.56 5.68 5.42
N GLU A 86 18.15 4.56 5.83
CA GLU A 86 19.43 4.16 5.27
C GLU A 86 19.17 3.52 3.91
N ARG A 87 19.45 4.27 2.83
CA ARG A 87 19.64 3.68 1.50
C ARG A 87 20.78 2.67 1.63
N HIS A 88 20.44 1.40 1.66
CA HIS A 88 21.42 0.34 1.57
C HIS A 88 22.16 0.49 0.23
N SER A 89 23.38 1.03 0.27
CA SER A 89 24.18 1.39 -0.90
C SER A 89 24.95 0.21 -1.49
N ARG A 90 24.78 -0.99 -0.92
CA ARG A 90 25.52 -2.19 -1.32
C ARG A 90 24.55 -3.33 -1.56
N CYS A 91 24.87 -4.17 -2.54
CA CYS A 91 24.07 -5.34 -2.87
C CYS A 91 24.45 -6.49 -1.91
N ASP A 92 23.48 -7.10 -1.24
CA ASP A 92 23.67 -8.28 -0.37
C ASP A 92 23.74 -9.61 -1.15
N ALA A 93 23.78 -9.57 -2.48
CA ALA A 93 23.89 -10.78 -3.28
C ALA A 93 25.28 -11.41 -3.10
N SER A 94 25.34 -12.56 -2.42
CA SER A 94 26.47 -13.47 -2.52
C SER A 94 26.49 -14.08 -3.92
N GLU A 95 27.46 -13.63 -4.72
CA GLU A 95 27.81 -14.12 -6.06
C GLU A 95 27.04 -13.49 -7.24
N GLN A 96 27.63 -12.39 -7.72
CA GLN A 96 27.86 -12.03 -9.13
C GLN A 96 26.69 -12.14 -10.13
N LEU A 97 25.81 -11.14 -10.12
CA LEU A 97 25.03 -10.75 -11.32
C LEU A 97 25.00 -9.23 -11.55
N CYS A 98 26.05 -8.50 -11.18
CA CYS A 98 26.17 -7.07 -11.49
C CYS A 98 27.22 -6.84 -12.59
N PRO A 99 26.83 -6.76 -13.88
CA PRO A 99 27.73 -6.22 -14.90
C PRO A 99 27.65 -4.69 -14.86
N GLY A 100 28.59 -4.05 -14.14
CA GLY A 100 28.73 -2.59 -14.21
C GLY A 100 29.13 -1.95 -12.89
N GLY A 101 30.30 -2.33 -12.37
CA GLY A 101 31.03 -1.46 -11.45
C GLY A 101 31.60 -0.29 -12.23
N GLY A 102 31.24 0.92 -11.83
CA GLY A 102 31.90 2.16 -12.24
C GLY A 102 32.24 2.94 -10.99
N ASP A 103 33.50 2.89 -10.61
CA ASP A 103 34.12 3.77 -9.61
C ASP A 103 33.74 5.23 -9.88
N GLN A 104 33.22 5.90 -8.85
CA GLN A 104 33.46 7.32 -8.71
C GLN A 104 34.12 7.53 -7.36
N ALA A 105 35.43 7.75 -7.46
CA ALA A 105 36.29 8.20 -6.41
C ALA A 105 35.82 9.56 -5.88
N GLU A 106 35.98 9.69 -4.57
CA GLU A 106 36.01 10.89 -3.77
C GLU A 106 37.09 11.87 -4.28
N GLU A 107 36.72 13.13 -4.50
CA GLU A 107 37.64 14.28 -4.41
C GLU A 107 36.85 15.53 -3.95
N GLU A 108 37.21 15.99 -2.74
CA GLU A 108 36.93 17.24 -1.99
C GLU A 108 35.52 17.88 -1.96
#